data_AF-K5Z205-F1
#
_entry.id   AF-K5Z205-F1
#
_cell.length_a   1.000
_cell.length_b   1.000
_cell.length_c   1.000
_cell.angle_alpha   90.00
_cell.angle_beta   90.00
_cell.angle_gamma   90.00
#
_symmetry.space_group_name_H-M   'P 1'
#
loop_
_entity.id
_entity.type
_entity.pdbx_description
1 polymer ?
#
loop_
_entity_poly.entity_id
_entity_poly.type
_entity_poly.pdbx_seq_one_letter_code
_entity_poly.pdbx_strand_id
1 'polypeptide(L)'
;RLNASLEAGAADPFPRVTLGLACPIAQLLDAAPALDVEDWLRGALAASRATDAAVKSSGYGPQKADLLIADAQAGRPAALSSTGQQKAMLIGIVLGHVALITALRGAPPLLLLDEPLVHLDAQRRGALFAALARMDAPAWLTGTDQELFAGLDAARLAVRESLLEHQAFRLML
;
A
#
# COMPACT_ATOMS: atom_id res chain seq x y z
N ARG A 1 6.11 12.48 -0.54
CA ARG A 1 5.20 12.44 -1.72
C ARG A 1 3.97 11.58 -1.45
N LEU A 2 4.11 10.31 -1.06
CA LEU A 2 2.95 9.45 -0.77
C LEU A 2 2.09 9.96 0.40
N ASN A 3 2.70 10.35 1.54
CA ASN A 3 1.95 10.99 2.64
C ASN A 3 1.11 12.19 2.16
N ALA A 4 1.72 13.12 1.43
CA ALA A 4 0.99 14.26 0.84
C ALA A 4 -0.14 13.83 -0.10
N SER A 5 0.03 12.76 -0.88
CA SER A 5 -1.04 12.22 -1.74
C SER A 5 -2.19 11.63 -0.92
N LEU A 6 -1.89 10.94 0.18
CA LEU A 6 -2.88 10.37 1.08
C LEU A 6 -3.62 11.47 1.88
N GLU A 7 -2.88 12.48 2.33
CA GLU A 7 -3.42 13.69 2.96
C GLU A 7 -4.27 14.54 2.00
N ALA A 8 -4.03 14.48 0.70
CA ALA A 8 -4.87 15.11 -0.32
C ALA A 8 -6.16 14.32 -0.61
N GLY A 9 -6.35 13.12 -0.03
CA GLY A 9 -7.56 12.32 -0.20
C GLY A 9 -7.56 11.43 -1.43
N ALA A 10 -6.38 11.13 -1.99
CA ALA A 10 -6.27 10.24 -3.16
C ALA A 10 -6.95 8.87 -2.94
N ALA A 11 -6.98 8.41 -1.69
CA ALA A 11 -7.54 7.13 -1.28
C ALA A 11 -8.97 7.21 -0.71
N ASP A 12 -9.63 8.38 -0.73
CA ASP A 12 -10.94 8.52 -0.10
C ASP A 12 -11.98 7.54 -0.72
N PRO A 13 -12.83 6.89 0.10
CA PRO A 13 -13.08 7.15 1.52
C PRO A 13 -12.30 6.22 2.49
N PHE A 14 -11.19 5.61 2.07
CA PHE A 14 -10.38 4.79 2.98
C PHE A 14 -9.72 5.63 4.08
N PRO A 15 -9.40 5.04 5.25
CA PRO A 15 -8.73 5.75 6.33
C PRO A 15 -7.46 6.44 5.83
N ARG A 16 -7.33 7.72 6.17
CA ARG A 16 -6.10 8.47 5.90
C ARG A 16 -5.02 7.97 6.85
N VAL A 17 -3.84 7.73 6.30
CA VAL A 17 -2.71 7.21 7.06
C VAL A 17 -1.46 8.04 6.84
N THR A 18 -0.62 8.06 7.85
CA THR A 18 0.72 8.63 7.79
C THR A 18 1.73 7.48 7.78
N LEU A 19 2.64 7.53 6.83
CA LEU A 19 3.75 6.59 6.71
C LEU A 19 5.03 7.21 7.28
N GLY A 20 5.80 6.42 7.99
CA GLY A 20 7.13 6.80 8.50
C GLY A 20 8.13 5.68 8.29
N LEU A 21 9.42 6.01 8.38
CA LEU A 21 10.50 5.02 8.40
C LEU A 21 11.16 5.05 9.77
N ALA A 22 11.20 3.89 10.44
CA ALA A 22 11.92 3.72 11.69
C ALA A 22 13.33 3.21 11.39
N CYS A 23 14.29 4.12 11.32
CA CYS A 23 15.71 3.80 11.38
C CYS A 23 16.52 5.03 11.78
N PRO A 24 17.78 4.87 12.23
CA PRO A 24 18.65 5.99 12.56
C PRO A 24 18.83 6.98 11.41
N ILE A 25 18.89 6.48 10.16
CA ILE A 25 19.06 7.31 8.96
C ILE A 25 17.83 8.22 8.77
N ALA A 26 16.63 7.65 8.83
CA ALA A 26 15.38 8.41 8.67
C ALA A 26 15.21 9.46 9.78
N GLN A 27 15.49 9.09 11.03
CA GLN A 27 15.42 10.01 12.17
C GLN A 27 16.38 11.19 12.01
N LEU A 28 17.59 10.95 11.50
CA LEU A 28 18.55 12.03 11.25
C LEU A 28 18.14 12.92 10.08
N LEU A 29 17.56 12.35 9.02
CA LEU A 29 17.05 13.11 7.87
C LEU A 29 15.89 14.06 8.24
N ASP A 30 15.17 13.78 9.33
CA ASP A 30 14.13 14.68 9.84
C ASP A 30 14.71 15.93 10.53
N ALA A 31 15.96 15.88 10.98
CA ALA A 31 16.58 16.92 11.81
C ALA A 31 17.82 17.57 11.20
N ALA A 32 18.41 16.98 10.16
CA ALA A 32 19.68 17.42 9.57
C ALA A 32 19.66 17.37 8.03
N PRO A 33 20.47 18.21 7.35
CA PRO A 33 20.69 18.13 5.92
C PRO A 33 21.20 16.75 5.49
N ALA A 34 20.80 16.29 4.29
CA ALA A 34 21.19 14.98 3.77
C ALA A 34 22.72 14.77 3.73
N LEU A 35 23.50 15.82 3.42
CA LEU A 35 24.97 15.75 3.41
C LEU A 35 25.56 15.41 4.77
N ASP A 36 25.05 16.00 5.85
CA ASP A 36 25.52 15.72 7.21
C ASP A 36 25.17 14.28 7.61
N VAL A 37 24.00 13.80 7.20
CA VAL A 37 23.58 12.40 7.43
C VAL A 37 24.43 11.42 6.63
N GLU A 38 24.85 11.76 5.41
CA GLU A 38 25.78 10.96 4.60
C GLU A 38 27.15 10.84 5.26
N ASP A 39 27.68 11.94 5.79
CA ASP A 39 28.96 11.94 6.51
C ASP A 39 28.88 11.15 7.83
N TRP A 40 27.79 11.31 8.57
CA TRP A 40 27.50 10.47 9.74
C TRP A 40 27.44 8.99 9.38
N LEU A 41 26.71 8.63 8.31
CA LEU A 41 26.56 7.25 7.87
C LEU A 41 27.90 6.65 7.42
N ARG A 42 28.74 7.42 6.75
CA ARG A 42 30.11 7.03 6.37
C ARG A 42 30.94 6.69 7.61
N GLY A 43 30.88 7.54 8.64
CA GLY A 43 31.54 7.30 9.92
C GLY A 43 31.01 6.05 10.64
N ALA A 44 29.68 5.90 10.69
CA ALA A 44 29.02 4.76 11.32
C ALA A 44 29.41 3.42 10.67
N LEU A 45 29.38 3.35 9.32
CA LEU A 45 29.80 2.17 8.55
C LEU A 45 31.30 1.87 8.70
N ALA A 46 32.14 2.90 8.80
CA ALA A 46 33.57 2.71 9.05
C ALA A 46 33.81 2.10 10.44
N ALA A 47 33.09 2.58 11.46
CA ALA A 47 33.19 2.11 12.84
C ALA A 47 32.61 0.69 13.03
N SER A 48 31.54 0.33 12.32
CA SER A 48 30.87 -0.98 12.46
C SER A 48 31.55 -2.12 11.71
N ARG A 49 32.57 -1.84 10.87
CA ARG A 49 33.16 -2.80 9.92
C ARG A 49 33.55 -4.15 10.51
N ALA A 50 34.19 -4.17 11.68
CA ALA A 50 34.64 -5.41 12.32
C ALA A 50 33.44 -6.24 12.82
N THR A 51 32.47 -5.60 13.47
CA THR A 51 31.25 -6.23 13.95
C THR A 51 30.41 -6.75 12.79
N ASP A 52 30.20 -5.92 11.76
CA ASP A 52 29.43 -6.27 10.57
C ASP A 52 30.04 -7.45 9.81
N ALA A 53 31.38 -7.53 9.76
CA ALA A 53 32.08 -8.69 9.20
C ALA A 53 31.85 -9.97 10.00
N ALA A 54 31.85 -9.89 11.33
CA ALA A 54 31.62 -11.04 12.20
C ALA A 54 30.19 -11.59 12.06
N VAL A 55 29.19 -10.71 11.93
CA VAL A 55 27.77 -11.10 11.77
C VAL A 55 27.33 -11.24 10.31
N LYS A 56 28.21 -10.96 9.34
CA LYS A 56 27.96 -11.00 7.89
C LYS A 56 26.74 -10.18 7.44
N SER A 57 26.48 -9.06 8.13
CA SER A 57 25.36 -8.16 7.86
C SER A 57 25.76 -6.73 8.23
N SER A 58 25.35 -5.75 7.43
CA SER A 58 25.59 -4.34 7.74
C SER A 58 24.69 -3.88 8.89
N GLY A 59 25.25 -3.25 9.91
CA GLY A 59 24.51 -2.68 11.04
C GLY A 59 23.67 -1.46 10.64
N TYR A 60 24.09 -0.74 9.60
CA TYR A 60 23.39 0.43 9.08
C TYR A 60 23.03 0.26 7.60
N GLY A 61 21.91 0.86 7.20
CA GLY A 61 21.46 0.93 5.82
C GLY A 61 19.94 0.92 5.68
N PRO A 62 19.40 1.27 4.50
CA PRO A 62 17.97 1.35 4.26
C PRO A 62 17.25 0.00 4.45
N GLN A 63 17.94 -1.12 4.24
CA GLN A 63 17.41 -2.47 4.46
C GLN A 63 17.08 -2.78 5.93
N LYS A 64 17.49 -1.93 6.87
CA LYS A 64 17.18 -2.06 8.31
C LYS A 64 16.00 -1.17 8.74
N ALA A 65 15.39 -0.44 7.82
CA ALA A 65 14.28 0.45 8.13
C ALA A 65 12.96 -0.31 8.18
N ASP A 66 12.20 -0.08 9.24
CA ASP A 66 10.82 -0.54 9.34
C ASP A 66 9.85 0.53 8.83
N LEU A 67 8.83 0.10 8.07
CA LEU A 67 7.75 0.97 7.64
C LEU A 67 6.72 1.11 8.77
N LEU A 68 6.60 2.32 9.30
CA LEU A 68 5.56 2.67 10.26
C LEU A 68 4.31 3.14 9.52
N ILE A 69 3.15 2.68 9.99
CA ILE A 69 1.84 3.11 9.49
C ILE A 69 1.02 3.54 10.70
N ALA A 70 0.44 4.73 10.65
CA ALA A 70 -0.46 5.22 11.69
C ALA A 70 -1.72 5.84 11.07
N ASP A 71 -2.84 5.76 11.78
CA ASP A 71 -4.03 6.54 11.47
C ASP A 71 -3.71 8.03 11.52
N ALA A 72 -4.01 8.77 10.45
CA ALA A 72 -3.63 10.18 10.35
C ALA A 72 -4.45 11.09 11.29
N GLN A 73 -5.64 10.68 11.73
CA GLN A 73 -6.49 11.46 12.63
C GLN A 73 -6.19 11.15 14.10
N ALA A 74 -6.16 9.87 14.45
CA ALA A 74 -6.00 9.41 15.83
C ALA A 74 -4.52 9.25 16.24
N GLY A 75 -3.59 9.23 15.28
CA GLY A 75 -2.18 8.91 15.52
C GLY A 75 -1.92 7.47 15.96
N ARG A 76 -2.96 6.61 15.94
CA ARG A 76 -2.88 5.23 16.42
C ARG A 76 -2.05 4.39 15.45
N PRO A 77 -1.00 3.69 15.92
CA PRO A 77 -0.24 2.76 15.08
C PRO A 77 -1.12 1.65 14.52
N ALA A 78 -0.94 1.30 13.25
CA ALA A 78 -1.69 0.25 12.58
C ALA A 78 -1.56 -1.11 13.29
N ALA A 79 -0.38 -1.39 13.87
CA ALA A 79 -0.13 -2.60 14.66
C ALA A 79 -1.08 -2.75 15.86
N LEU A 80 -1.65 -1.64 16.36
CA LEU A 80 -2.61 -1.63 17.46
C LEU A 80 -4.06 -1.53 16.98
N SER A 81 -4.31 -1.47 15.67
CA SER A 81 -5.65 -1.37 15.06
C SER A 81 -6.26 -2.76 14.82
N SER A 82 -7.58 -2.84 14.58
CA SER A 82 -8.22 -4.12 14.24
C SER A 82 -7.76 -4.63 12.87
N THR A 83 -7.87 -5.94 12.61
CA THR A 83 -7.50 -6.54 11.31
C THR A 83 -8.23 -5.88 10.13
N GLY A 84 -9.52 -5.59 10.29
CA GLY A 84 -10.31 -4.86 9.29
C GLY A 84 -9.81 -3.43 9.09
N GLN A 85 -9.40 -2.72 10.15
CA GLN A 85 -8.79 -1.39 10.03
C GLN A 85 -7.44 -1.44 9.34
N GLN A 86 -6.57 -2.38 9.71
CA GLN A 86 -5.28 -2.59 9.06
C GLN A 86 -5.44 -2.85 7.55
N LYS A 87 -6.38 -3.72 7.17
CA LYS A 87 -6.66 -4.00 5.76
C LYS A 87 -7.16 -2.76 5.01
N ALA A 88 -8.05 -1.98 5.62
CA ALA A 88 -8.52 -0.72 5.01
C ALA A 88 -7.40 0.31 4.87
N MET A 89 -6.52 0.44 5.86
CA MET A 89 -5.32 1.28 5.79
C MET A 89 -4.40 0.84 4.64
N LEU A 90 -4.14 -0.46 4.51
CA LEU A 90 -3.30 -1.02 3.44
C LEU A 90 -3.90 -0.75 2.05
N ILE A 91 -5.21 -0.97 1.88
CA ILE A 91 -5.91 -0.64 0.63
C ILE A 91 -5.78 0.85 0.34
N GLY A 92 -5.93 1.71 1.34
CA GLY A 92 -5.73 3.15 1.18
C GLY A 92 -4.33 3.50 0.69
N ILE A 93 -3.29 2.86 1.24
CA ILE A 93 -1.89 3.03 0.80
C ILE A 93 -1.73 2.62 -0.67
N VAL A 94 -2.27 1.47 -1.05
CA VAL A 94 -2.20 0.96 -2.43
C VAL A 94 -2.90 1.93 -3.40
N LEU A 95 -4.10 2.39 -3.08
CA LEU A 95 -4.85 3.35 -3.89
C LEU A 95 -4.13 4.71 -3.98
N GLY A 96 -3.56 5.20 -2.88
CA GLY A 96 -2.73 6.40 -2.89
C GLY A 96 -1.48 6.24 -3.75
N HIS A 97 -0.88 5.04 -3.77
CA HIS A 97 0.26 4.74 -4.63
C HIS A 97 -0.13 4.72 -6.11
N VAL A 98 -1.29 4.13 -6.46
CA VAL A 98 -1.86 4.18 -7.82
C VAL A 98 -2.03 5.63 -8.28
N ALA A 99 -2.63 6.47 -7.46
CA ALA A 99 -2.80 7.90 -7.76
C ALA A 99 -1.47 8.63 -7.95
N LEU A 100 -0.48 8.35 -7.09
CA LEU A 100 0.87 8.92 -7.21
C LEU A 100 1.56 8.50 -8.51
N ILE A 101 1.49 7.22 -8.88
CA ILE A 101 2.07 6.72 -10.13
C ILE A 101 1.37 7.33 -11.34
N THR A 102 0.04 7.47 -11.28
CA THR A 102 -0.76 8.11 -12.33
C THR A 102 -0.30 9.55 -12.55
N ALA A 103 -0.14 10.32 -11.46
CA ALA A 103 0.34 11.70 -11.54
C ALA A 103 1.76 11.83 -12.11
N LEU A 104 2.64 10.85 -11.83
CA LEU A 104 4.03 10.86 -12.29
C LEU A 104 4.21 10.37 -13.73
N ARG A 105 3.36 9.45 -14.18
CA ARG A 105 3.49 8.76 -15.49
C ARG A 105 2.44 9.17 -16.52
N GLY A 106 1.40 9.91 -16.11
CA GLY A 106 0.29 10.34 -16.97
C GLY A 106 -0.78 9.27 -17.21
N ALA A 107 -0.61 8.05 -16.69
CA ALA A 107 -1.57 6.96 -16.82
C ALA A 107 -1.51 6.02 -15.59
N PRO A 108 -2.65 5.42 -15.17
CA PRO A 108 -2.68 4.51 -14.04
C PRO A 108 -2.03 3.15 -14.37
N PRO A 109 -1.36 2.51 -13.39
CA PRO A 109 -0.87 1.14 -13.56
C PRO A 109 -2.01 0.11 -13.55
N LEU A 110 -1.74 -1.09 -14.09
CA LEU A 110 -2.58 -2.27 -13.85
C LEU A 110 -2.49 -2.65 -12.37
N LEU A 111 -3.64 -2.68 -11.70
CA LEU A 111 -3.75 -3.07 -10.31
C LEU A 111 -4.16 -4.53 -10.19
N LEU A 112 -3.36 -5.32 -9.49
CA LEU A 112 -3.70 -6.72 -9.16
C LEU A 112 -3.95 -6.79 -7.66
N LEU A 113 -5.18 -7.11 -7.27
CA LEU A 113 -5.58 -7.23 -5.88
C LEU A 113 -5.94 -8.69 -5.59
N ASP A 114 -5.15 -9.32 -4.72
CA ASP A 114 -5.40 -10.68 -4.28
C ASP A 114 -6.32 -10.68 -3.04
N GLU A 115 -7.53 -11.21 -3.19
CA GLU A 115 -8.57 -11.27 -2.17
C GLU A 115 -8.80 -9.96 -1.39
N PRO A 116 -8.86 -8.78 -2.04
CA PRO A 116 -8.96 -7.50 -1.33
C PRO A 116 -10.26 -7.38 -0.54
N LEU A 117 -11.30 -8.11 -0.94
CA LEU A 117 -12.66 -8.00 -0.41
C LEU A 117 -12.87 -8.79 0.88
N VAL A 118 -12.00 -9.77 1.17
CA VAL A 118 -12.10 -10.58 2.40
C VAL A 118 -11.93 -9.67 3.61
N HIS A 119 -12.74 -9.84 4.65
CA HIS A 119 -12.74 -8.98 5.85
C HIS A 119 -13.11 -7.50 5.62
N LEU A 120 -13.57 -7.11 4.42
CA LEU A 120 -14.22 -5.82 4.20
C LEU A 120 -15.73 -5.96 4.39
N ASP A 121 -16.31 -5.02 5.13
CA ASP A 121 -17.75 -4.83 5.17
C ASP A 121 -18.30 -4.31 3.82
N ALA A 122 -19.62 -4.38 3.64
CA ALA A 122 -20.27 -3.99 2.39
C ALA A 122 -19.99 -2.53 1.98
N GLN A 123 -19.90 -1.62 2.96
CA GLN A 123 -19.61 -0.21 2.72
C GLN A 123 -18.20 -0.04 2.15
N ARG A 124 -17.20 -0.71 2.72
CA ARG A 124 -15.80 -0.65 2.26
C ARG A 124 -15.59 -1.33 0.92
N ARG A 125 -16.34 -2.39 0.60
CA ARG A 125 -16.32 -3.00 -0.74
C ARG A 125 -16.84 -2.02 -1.79
N GLY A 126 -17.99 -1.39 -1.53
CA GLY A 126 -18.53 -0.34 -2.40
C GLY A 126 -17.57 0.85 -2.57
N ALA A 127 -16.91 1.27 -1.49
CA ALA A 127 -15.88 2.29 -1.53
C ALA A 127 -14.68 1.91 -2.40
N LEU A 128 -14.22 0.65 -2.34
CA LEU A 128 -13.15 0.16 -3.22
C LEU A 128 -13.58 0.24 -4.68
N PHE A 129 -14.77 -0.27 -5.01
CA PHE A 129 -15.27 -0.26 -6.39
C PHE A 129 -15.40 1.16 -6.93
N ALA A 130 -15.96 2.08 -6.13
CA ALA A 130 -16.06 3.49 -6.50
C ALA A 130 -14.68 4.16 -6.68
N ALA A 131 -13.71 3.84 -5.82
CA ALA A 131 -12.35 4.35 -5.95
C ALA A 131 -11.66 3.85 -7.22
N LEU A 132 -11.78 2.56 -7.53
CA LEU A 132 -11.22 1.97 -8.75
C LEU A 132 -11.83 2.59 -10.02
N ALA A 133 -13.16 2.75 -10.04
CA ALA A 133 -13.85 3.40 -11.16
C ALA A 133 -13.42 4.87 -11.33
N ARG A 134 -13.28 5.62 -10.24
CA ARG A 134 -12.84 7.03 -10.26
C ARG A 134 -11.42 7.21 -10.77
N MET A 135 -10.53 6.26 -10.49
CA MET A 135 -9.13 6.33 -10.91
C MET A 135 -8.92 5.94 -12.37
N ASP A 136 -9.94 5.41 -13.05
CA ASP A 136 -9.83 4.82 -14.39
C ASP A 136 -8.67 3.80 -14.48
N ALA A 137 -8.39 3.12 -13.36
CA ALA A 137 -7.27 2.20 -13.25
C ALA A 137 -7.73 0.80 -13.66
N PRO A 138 -7.10 0.17 -14.67
CA PRO A 138 -7.41 -1.22 -14.98
C PRO A 138 -7.06 -2.07 -13.76
N ALA A 139 -8.02 -2.86 -13.27
CA ALA A 139 -7.87 -3.63 -12.04
C ALA A 139 -8.37 -5.06 -12.20
N TRP A 140 -7.60 -6.01 -11.69
CA TRP A 140 -8.01 -7.40 -11.51
C TRP A 140 -8.13 -7.70 -10.03
N LEU A 141 -9.25 -8.30 -9.63
CA LEU A 141 -9.53 -8.68 -8.26
C LEU A 141 -9.77 -10.18 -8.22
N THR A 142 -9.15 -10.87 -7.28
CA THR A 142 -9.45 -12.28 -7.00
C THR A 142 -10.34 -12.40 -5.76
N GLY A 143 -11.06 -13.52 -5.66
CA GLY A 143 -11.90 -13.84 -4.52
C GLY A 143 -12.58 -15.18 -4.71
N THR A 144 -12.89 -15.83 -3.59
CA THR A 144 -13.47 -17.18 -3.57
C THR A 144 -15.00 -17.20 -3.54
N ASP A 145 -15.63 -16.07 -3.19
CA ASP A 145 -17.08 -15.93 -3.08
C ASP A 145 -17.60 -14.82 -3.99
N GLN A 146 -18.60 -15.15 -4.83
CA GLN A 146 -19.22 -14.23 -5.78
C GLN A 146 -19.98 -13.09 -5.10
N GLU A 147 -20.52 -13.32 -3.89
CA GLU A 147 -21.28 -12.32 -3.13
C GLU A 147 -20.40 -11.14 -2.70
N LEU A 148 -19.09 -11.37 -2.51
CA LEU A 148 -18.14 -10.29 -2.21
C LEU A 148 -18.10 -9.25 -3.33
N PHE A 149 -18.34 -9.67 -4.57
CA PHE A 149 -18.36 -8.82 -5.76
C PHE A 149 -19.74 -8.25 -6.09
N ALA A 150 -20.73 -8.39 -5.19
CA ALA A 150 -22.04 -7.79 -5.39
C ALA A 150 -21.91 -6.26 -5.59
N GLY A 151 -22.51 -5.74 -6.67
CA GLY A 151 -22.46 -4.33 -7.03
C GLY A 151 -21.24 -3.90 -7.86
N LEU A 152 -20.30 -4.81 -8.16
CA LEU A 152 -19.25 -4.54 -9.14
C LEU A 152 -19.71 -4.93 -10.55
N ASP A 153 -19.81 -3.93 -11.43
CA ASP A 153 -19.99 -4.10 -12.86
C ASP A 153 -18.64 -4.30 -13.54
N ALA A 154 -18.28 -5.56 -13.79
CA ALA A 154 -17.00 -5.95 -14.38
C ALA A 154 -17.11 -7.33 -15.04
N ALA A 155 -16.18 -7.63 -15.95
CA ALA A 155 -16.01 -8.98 -16.47
C ALA A 155 -15.66 -9.95 -15.33
N ARG A 156 -16.26 -11.14 -15.34
CA ARG A 156 -16.05 -12.18 -14.31
C ARG A 156 -15.48 -13.44 -14.95
N LEU A 157 -14.38 -13.93 -14.39
CA LEU A 157 -13.73 -15.17 -14.80
C LEU A 157 -13.76 -16.13 -13.61
N ALA A 158 -14.21 -17.36 -13.84
CA ALA A 158 -14.15 -18.42 -12.83
C ALA A 158 -12.90 -19.27 -13.08
N VAL A 159 -12.17 -19.61 -12.01
CA VAL A 159 -11.02 -20.52 -12.09
C VAL A 159 -11.40 -21.84 -11.44
N ARG A 160 -11.27 -22.94 -12.18
CA ARG A 160 -11.51 -24.31 -11.69
C ARG A 160 -10.39 -25.21 -12.19
N GLU A 161 -9.79 -26.02 -11.31
CA GLU A 161 -8.71 -26.96 -11.66
C GLU A 161 -7.55 -26.31 -12.46
N SER A 162 -7.19 -25.06 -12.12
CA SER A 162 -6.20 -24.24 -12.85
C SER A 162 -6.58 -23.85 -14.28
N LEU A 163 -7.82 -24.05 -14.70
CA LEU A 163 -8.39 -23.60 -15.97
C LEU A 163 -9.25 -22.35 -15.75
N LEU A 164 -9.10 -21.38 -16.65
CA LEU A 164 -9.94 -20.19 -16.72
C LEU A 164 -11.19 -20.50 -17.52
N GLU A 165 -12.34 -20.55 -16.86
CA GLU A 165 -13.65 -20.66 -17.48
C GLU A 165 -14.28 -19.27 -17.57
N HIS A 166 -14.58 -18.83 -18.80
CA HIS A 166 -15.33 -17.60 -19.01
C HIS A 166 -16.81 -17.88 -18.72
N GLN A 167 -17.36 -17.30 -17.66
CA GLN A 167 -18.81 -17.31 -17.49
C GLN A 167 -19.41 -16.32 -18.49
N ALA A 168 -20.04 -16.85 -19.55
CA ALA A 168 -20.72 -16.04 -20.54
C ALA A 168 -21.97 -15.39 -19.91
N PHE A 169 -21.88 -14.10 -19.57
CA PHE A 169 -23.06 -13.28 -19.33
C PHE A 169 -23.41 -12.53 -20.61
N ARG A 170 -24.66 -12.68 -21.09
CA ARG A 170 -25.21 -11.86 -22.17
C ARG A 170 -25.19 -10.41 -21.71
N LEU A 171 -24.49 -9.53 -22.44
CA LEU A 171 -24.83 -8.11 -22.48
C LEU A 171 -26.30 -8.01 -22.90
N MET A 172 -27.19 -7.65 -21.97
CA MET A 172 -28.38 -6.90 -22.36
C MET A 172 -27.92 -5.46 -22.53
N LEU A 173 -27.72 -5.07 -23.79
CA LEU A 173 -27.77 -3.67 -24.21
C LEU A 173 -29.20 -3.14 -24.03
#